data_AF-A0A7C7N9B4-F1
#
_entry.id   AF-A0A7C7N9B4-F1
#
_cell.length_a   1.000
_cell.length_b   1.000
_cell.length_c   1.000
_cell.angle_alpha   90.00
_cell.angle_beta   90.00
_cell.angle_gamma   90.00
#
_symmetry.space_group_name_H-M   'P 1'
#
loop_
_entity.id
_entity.type
_entity.pdbx_description
1 polymer ?
#
loop_
_entity_poly.entity_id
_entity_poly.type
_entity_poly.pdbx_seq_one_letter_code
_entity_poly.pdbx_strand_id
1 'polypeptide(L)'
;MAEKGVDSDISKAHTLPSRFYHHRETHDRVLKAFSGSWLFAAHQHEMVENNILPLPQMTDLGEAMVLTKSGADEGIRCLSNVCTHRGMLVALNPCNAKVLQCPYHGRTFSLDGGFRNMPEFAGVADFPSPSDDLKEYDVVGWKGLLFTRFRNSSPESASDFTPIRDELEHRLGWLEIDKLRYDSSRDRDYTIAANWTLYVDNYLEGFHIPHVHPDLNESLDYDS
;
A
#
# COMPACT_ATOMS: atom_id res chain seq x y z
N MET A 1 -19.85 -19.75 9.24
CA MET A 1 -19.79 -21.18 8.85
C MET A 1 -18.34 -21.45 8.51
N ALA A 2 -17.69 -22.41 9.18
CA ALA A 2 -16.33 -22.82 8.81
C ALA A 2 -16.34 -23.23 7.34
N GLU A 3 -15.49 -22.59 6.52
CA GLU A 3 -15.40 -22.94 5.11
C GLU A 3 -14.78 -24.32 4.99
N LYS A 4 -15.49 -25.24 4.34
CA LYS A 4 -15.02 -26.61 4.11
C LYS A 4 -13.70 -26.54 3.32
N GLY A 5 -12.59 -26.92 3.93
CA GLY A 5 -11.28 -27.06 3.27
C GLY A 5 -10.09 -26.57 4.07
N VAL A 6 -10.26 -25.56 4.93
CA VAL A 6 -9.17 -25.06 5.80
C VAL A 6 -9.26 -25.74 7.16
N ASP A 7 -8.40 -26.73 7.39
CA ASP A 7 -8.26 -27.45 8.66
C ASP A 7 -6.96 -27.03 9.35
N SER A 8 -6.97 -26.92 10.68
CA SER A 8 -5.76 -26.66 11.46
C SER A 8 -4.78 -27.85 11.45
N ASP A 9 -5.29 -29.06 11.20
CA ASP A 9 -4.48 -30.25 10.96
C ASP A 9 -4.12 -30.32 9.47
N ILE A 10 -2.85 -30.04 9.15
CA ILE A 10 -2.36 -30.02 7.78
C ILE A 10 -2.57 -31.35 7.04
N SER A 11 -2.64 -32.48 7.76
CA SER A 11 -2.91 -33.80 7.15
C SER A 11 -4.34 -33.95 6.61
N LYS A 12 -5.23 -33.02 6.97
CA LYS A 12 -6.64 -32.96 6.56
C LYS A 12 -6.97 -31.68 5.79
N ALA A 13 -6.00 -30.80 5.60
CA ALA A 13 -6.20 -29.53 4.91
C ALA A 13 -6.28 -29.71 3.39
N HIS A 14 -7.03 -28.83 2.75
CA HIS A 14 -7.16 -28.74 1.30
C HIS A 14 -6.96 -27.29 0.85
N THR A 15 -6.58 -27.11 -0.41
CA THR A 15 -6.57 -25.77 -1.03
C THR A 15 -7.97 -25.15 -1.01
N LEU A 16 -8.03 -23.83 -1.14
CA LEU A 16 -9.31 -23.13 -1.18
C LEU A 16 -10.18 -23.63 -2.35
N PRO A 17 -11.52 -23.65 -2.19
CA PRO A 17 -12.43 -23.97 -3.29
C PRO A 17 -12.20 -23.05 -4.48
N SER A 18 -12.31 -23.57 -5.70
CA SER A 18 -11.95 -22.85 -6.94
C SER A 18 -12.54 -21.44 -7.05
N ARG A 19 -13.76 -21.22 -6.53
CA ARG A 19 -14.45 -19.91 -6.49
C ARG A 19 -13.59 -18.77 -5.93
N PHE A 20 -12.65 -19.04 -5.03
CA PHE A 20 -11.72 -18.02 -4.50
C PHE A 20 -10.81 -17.43 -5.57
N TYR A 21 -10.47 -18.23 -6.58
CA TYR A 21 -9.54 -17.84 -7.62
C TYR A 21 -10.23 -17.19 -8.83
N HIS A 22 -11.52 -17.41 -9.07
CA HIS A 22 -12.19 -16.92 -10.30
C HIS A 22 -13.54 -16.24 -10.12
N HIS A 23 -14.21 -16.34 -8.96
CA HIS A 23 -15.48 -15.62 -8.75
C HIS A 23 -15.22 -14.18 -8.29
N ARG A 24 -15.67 -13.22 -9.08
CA ARG A 24 -15.54 -11.79 -8.75
C ARG A 24 -16.19 -11.40 -7.42
N GLU A 25 -17.37 -11.93 -7.11
CA GLU A 25 -18.03 -11.67 -5.83
C GLU A 25 -17.19 -12.14 -4.63
N THR A 26 -16.53 -13.30 -4.76
CA THR A 26 -15.65 -13.82 -3.70
C THR A 26 -14.40 -12.95 -3.57
N HIS A 27 -13.81 -12.56 -4.69
CA HIS A 27 -12.69 -11.63 -4.73
C HIS A 27 -13.01 -10.30 -4.03
N ASP A 28 -14.10 -9.63 -4.39
CA ASP A 28 -14.48 -8.33 -3.84
C ASP A 28 -14.78 -8.42 -2.34
N ARG A 29 -15.39 -9.53 -1.90
CA ARG A 29 -15.62 -9.81 -0.47
C ARG A 29 -14.32 -10.00 0.29
N VAL A 30 -13.36 -10.73 -0.28
CA VAL A 30 -12.04 -10.94 0.31
C VAL A 30 -11.30 -9.61 0.40
N LEU A 31 -11.19 -8.84 -0.68
CA LEU A 31 -10.53 -7.52 -0.66
C LEU A 31 -11.14 -6.58 0.39
N LYS A 32 -12.48 -6.56 0.52
CA LYS A 32 -13.16 -5.78 1.56
C LYS A 32 -12.76 -6.22 2.98
N ALA A 33 -12.51 -7.50 3.22
CA ALA A 33 -12.04 -7.99 4.51
C ALA A 33 -10.60 -7.54 4.81
N PHE A 34 -9.77 -7.34 3.79
CA PHE A 34 -8.39 -6.85 3.90
C PHE A 34 -8.26 -5.32 4.01
N SER A 35 -9.35 -4.55 3.92
CA SER A 35 -9.28 -3.08 3.91
C SER A 35 -8.73 -2.46 5.21
N GLY A 36 -8.72 -3.23 6.31
CA GLY A 36 -8.13 -2.83 7.59
C GLY A 36 -6.69 -3.32 7.81
N SER A 37 -6.17 -4.16 6.92
CA SER A 37 -4.82 -4.69 7.00
C SER A 37 -3.79 -3.62 6.67
N TRP A 38 -2.61 -3.73 7.30
CA TRP A 38 -1.45 -2.93 6.93
C TRP A 38 -0.87 -3.45 5.62
N LEU A 39 -0.81 -2.58 4.62
CA LEU A 39 -0.32 -2.84 3.28
C LEU A 39 1.02 -2.12 3.07
N PHE A 40 1.98 -2.79 2.47
CA PHE A 40 3.25 -2.16 2.11
C PHE A 40 3.01 -1.01 1.11
N ALA A 41 3.48 0.17 1.45
CA ALA A 41 3.32 1.39 0.66
C ALA A 41 4.56 1.66 -0.20
N ALA A 42 5.71 1.84 0.43
CA ALA A 42 6.97 2.14 -0.24
C ALA A 42 8.14 1.95 0.72
N HIS A 43 9.36 1.92 0.21
CA HIS A 43 10.55 2.17 1.03
C HIS A 43 10.81 3.68 1.12
N GLN A 44 11.13 4.19 2.30
CA GLN A 44 11.35 5.62 2.55
C GLN A 44 12.44 6.24 1.67
N HIS A 45 13.38 5.43 1.16
CA HIS A 45 14.42 5.90 0.25
C HIS A 45 13.84 6.45 -1.07
N GLU A 46 12.68 5.96 -1.51
CA GLU A 46 11.97 6.47 -2.70
C GLU A 46 11.51 7.93 -2.50
N MET A 47 11.41 8.38 -1.25
CA MET A 47 11.03 9.72 -0.82
C MET A 47 12.25 10.63 -0.45
N VAL A 48 13.47 10.20 -0.80
CA VAL A 48 14.69 11.01 -0.61
C VAL A 48 14.73 12.11 -1.65
N GLU A 49 14.61 11.72 -2.92
CA GLU A 49 14.65 12.64 -4.07
C GLU A 49 13.27 13.19 -4.42
N ASN A 50 12.19 12.68 -3.84
CA ASN A 50 10.83 13.13 -4.09
C ASN A 50 10.10 13.36 -2.77
N ASN A 51 9.42 14.49 -2.63
CA ASN A 51 8.60 14.76 -1.47
C ASN A 51 7.11 14.47 -1.68
N ILE A 52 6.75 14.02 -2.88
CA ILE A 52 5.43 13.53 -3.29
C ILE A 52 5.65 12.21 -4.05
N LEU A 53 5.02 11.12 -3.60
CA LEU A 53 5.10 9.79 -4.22
C LEU A 53 3.69 9.18 -4.33
N PRO A 54 3.07 9.15 -5.52
CA PRO A 54 1.81 8.44 -5.70
C PRO A 54 2.00 6.93 -5.51
N LEU A 55 0.95 6.22 -5.06
CA LEU A 55 0.95 4.77 -4.84
C LEU A 55 -0.03 4.08 -5.81
N PRO A 56 0.39 3.76 -7.06
CA PRO A 56 -0.48 3.13 -8.06
C PRO A 56 -1.09 1.81 -7.59
N GLN A 57 -0.33 1.00 -6.86
CA GLN A 57 -0.78 -0.28 -6.31
C GLN A 57 -1.95 -0.13 -5.33
N MET A 58 -2.06 0.99 -4.62
CA MET A 58 -3.23 1.27 -3.77
C MET A 58 -4.44 1.67 -4.62
N THR A 59 -4.21 2.37 -5.73
CA THR A 59 -5.25 2.74 -6.70
C THR A 59 -5.89 1.50 -7.31
N ASP A 60 -5.09 0.49 -7.66
CA ASP A 60 -5.57 -0.79 -8.21
C ASP A 60 -6.43 -1.58 -7.21
N LEU A 61 -6.22 -1.35 -5.91
CA LEU A 61 -7.02 -1.90 -4.82
C LEU A 61 -8.25 -1.05 -4.48
N GLY A 62 -8.47 0.06 -5.19
CA GLY A 62 -9.67 0.88 -5.14
C GLY A 62 -9.54 2.19 -4.36
N GLU A 63 -8.36 2.56 -3.88
CA GLU A 63 -8.13 3.80 -3.13
C GLU A 63 -6.83 4.49 -3.57
N ALA A 64 -6.94 5.60 -4.28
CA ALA A 64 -5.77 6.31 -4.78
C ALA A 64 -5.10 7.10 -3.64
N MET A 65 -3.84 6.78 -3.36
CA MET A 65 -3.06 7.35 -2.25
C MET A 65 -1.77 8.00 -2.74
N VAL A 66 -1.27 8.94 -1.96
CA VAL A 66 0.00 9.63 -2.19
C VAL A 66 0.73 9.82 -0.87
N LEU A 67 2.01 9.45 -0.83
CA LEU A 67 2.89 9.79 0.28
C LEU A 67 3.45 11.20 0.09
N THR A 68 3.50 11.96 1.18
CA THR A 68 4.03 13.32 1.18
C THR A 68 5.01 13.56 2.33
N LYS A 69 5.94 14.49 2.12
CA LYS A 69 6.91 14.93 3.14
C LYS A 69 7.12 16.45 3.04
N SER A 70 6.80 17.19 4.10
CA SER A 70 6.89 18.66 4.12
C SER A 70 8.29 19.21 4.43
N GLY A 71 9.19 18.40 4.98
CA GLY A 71 10.56 18.77 5.37
C GLY A 71 11.36 17.56 5.84
N ALA A 72 12.63 17.73 6.16
CA ALA A 72 13.45 16.61 6.66
C ALA A 72 12.99 16.12 8.05
N ASP A 73 12.48 17.03 8.88
CA ASP A 73 12.06 16.77 10.27
C ASP A 73 10.55 16.53 10.40
N GLU A 74 9.78 16.77 9.34
CA GLU A 74 8.36 16.48 9.30
C GLU A 74 8.17 15.04 8.80
N GLY A 75 7.50 14.22 9.61
CA GLY A 75 7.23 12.81 9.27
C GLY A 75 6.49 12.65 7.95
N ILE A 76 6.60 11.45 7.37
CA ILE A 76 5.87 11.08 6.15
C ILE A 76 4.38 10.97 6.47
N ARG A 77 3.54 11.48 5.56
CA ARG A 77 2.09 11.34 5.61
C ARG A 77 1.60 10.53 4.43
N CYS A 78 0.45 9.89 4.59
CA CYS A 78 -0.27 9.25 3.50
C CYS A 78 -1.59 10.00 3.31
N LEU A 79 -1.84 10.53 2.12
CA LEU A 79 -3.02 11.33 1.81
C LEU A 79 -3.81 10.67 0.67
N SER A 80 -5.09 11.02 0.55
CA SER A 80 -5.85 10.73 -0.65
C SER A 80 -5.21 11.46 -1.83
N ASN A 81 -4.94 10.72 -2.90
CA ASN A 81 -4.49 11.29 -4.17
C ASN A 81 -5.67 11.81 -5.00
N VAL A 82 -6.88 11.90 -4.45
CA VAL A 82 -8.11 12.30 -5.15
C VAL A 82 -8.52 13.71 -4.74
N CYS A 83 -8.59 14.62 -5.71
CA CYS A 83 -9.03 15.98 -5.46
C CYS A 83 -10.49 16.03 -5.00
N THR A 84 -10.74 16.65 -3.86
CA THR A 84 -12.06 16.86 -3.25
C THR A 84 -13.03 17.74 -4.06
N HIS A 85 -12.60 18.33 -5.18
CA HIS A 85 -13.49 19.06 -6.07
C HIS A 85 -14.29 18.13 -7.01
N ARG A 86 -13.60 17.41 -7.91
CA ARG A 86 -14.24 16.56 -8.95
C ARG A 86 -13.49 15.25 -9.21
N GLY A 87 -12.72 14.78 -8.22
CA GLY A 87 -12.13 13.44 -8.26
C GLY A 87 -10.88 13.27 -9.13
N MET A 88 -10.28 14.36 -9.63
CA MET A 88 -9.04 14.26 -10.40
C MET A 88 -7.86 13.90 -9.50
N LEU A 89 -6.93 13.06 -9.99
CA LEU A 89 -5.70 12.78 -9.27
C LEU A 89 -4.84 14.03 -9.11
N VAL A 90 -4.31 14.27 -7.91
CA VAL A 90 -3.48 15.46 -7.62
C VAL A 90 -2.00 15.25 -7.89
N ALA A 91 -1.54 14.00 -7.90
CA ALA A 91 -0.19 13.60 -8.28
C ALA A 91 -0.23 12.37 -9.20
N LEU A 92 0.38 12.49 -10.39
CA LEU A 92 0.45 11.39 -11.37
C LEU A 92 1.80 10.69 -11.37
N ASN A 93 2.86 11.39 -10.98
CA ASN A 93 4.23 10.89 -10.96
C ASN A 93 4.93 11.35 -9.67
N PRO A 94 5.98 10.63 -9.24
CA PRO A 94 6.85 11.12 -8.18
C PRO A 94 7.44 12.49 -8.55
N CYS A 95 7.45 13.42 -7.61
CA CYS A 95 8.03 14.75 -7.85
C CYS A 95 8.43 15.47 -6.56
N ASN A 96 9.07 16.63 -6.74
CA ASN A 96 9.26 17.63 -5.69
C ASN A 96 8.38 18.86 -5.94
N ALA A 97 7.49 19.16 -5.00
CA ALA A 97 6.71 20.40 -5.03
C ALA A 97 6.41 20.91 -3.61
N LYS A 98 6.00 22.18 -3.50
CA LYS A 98 5.61 22.78 -2.22
C LYS A 98 4.14 22.55 -1.86
N VAL A 99 3.33 22.18 -2.85
CA VAL A 99 1.88 21.96 -2.74
C VAL A 99 1.47 20.83 -3.69
N LEU A 100 0.38 20.15 -3.35
CA LEU A 100 -0.34 19.28 -4.29
C LEU A 100 -1.28 20.15 -5.10
N GLN A 101 -1.08 20.23 -6.42
CA GLN A 101 -1.92 21.03 -7.31
C GLN A 101 -2.71 20.13 -8.25
N CYS A 102 -4.03 20.18 -8.13
CA CYS A 102 -4.94 19.47 -9.02
C CYS A 102 -4.80 19.99 -10.47
N PRO A 103 -4.48 19.13 -11.45
CA PRO A 103 -4.28 19.56 -12.83
C PRO A 103 -5.58 19.96 -13.54
N TYR A 104 -6.74 19.68 -12.95
CA TYR A 104 -8.03 19.96 -13.58
C TYR A 104 -8.41 21.45 -13.50
N HIS A 105 -8.45 22.00 -12.29
CA HIS A 105 -8.91 23.38 -12.05
C HIS A 105 -7.97 24.18 -11.14
N GLY A 106 -6.77 23.66 -10.85
CA GLY A 106 -5.79 24.37 -10.03
C GLY A 106 -6.11 24.45 -8.55
N ARG A 107 -7.04 23.63 -8.01
CA ARG A 107 -7.20 23.47 -6.55
C ARG A 107 -5.87 23.03 -5.96
N THR A 108 -5.40 23.70 -4.91
CA THR A 108 -4.13 23.37 -4.26
C THR A 108 -4.33 22.95 -2.81
N PHE A 109 -3.51 22.02 -2.36
CA PHE A 109 -3.43 21.54 -0.98
C PHE A 109 -1.98 21.62 -0.49
N SER A 110 -1.77 21.80 0.81
CA SER A 110 -0.45 21.59 1.40
C SER A 110 -0.11 20.10 1.45
N LEU A 111 1.17 19.82 1.72
CA LEU A 111 1.68 18.46 1.84
C LEU A 111 1.20 17.74 3.12
N ASP A 112 0.50 18.44 4.01
CA ASP A 112 -0.26 17.86 5.13
C ASP A 112 -1.72 17.52 4.77
N GLY A 113 -2.14 17.79 3.52
CA GLY A 113 -3.50 17.55 3.03
C GLY A 113 -4.45 18.73 3.17
N GLY A 114 -4.10 19.77 3.93
CA GLY A 114 -4.96 20.93 4.13
C GLY A 114 -5.23 21.70 2.84
N PHE A 115 -6.49 22.08 2.60
CA PHE A 115 -6.89 22.95 1.51
C PHE A 115 -6.15 24.29 1.59
N ARG A 116 -5.67 24.80 0.44
CA ARG A 116 -4.97 26.08 0.35
C ARG A 116 -5.67 27.10 -0.53
N ASN A 117 -6.11 26.69 -1.71
CA ASN A 117 -6.69 27.62 -2.67
C ASN A 117 -7.56 26.89 -3.69
N MET A 118 -8.59 27.59 -4.17
CA MET A 118 -9.40 27.24 -5.31
C MET A 118 -9.56 28.49 -6.19
N PRO A 119 -9.08 28.48 -7.45
CA PRO A 119 -9.29 29.60 -8.36
C PRO A 119 -10.78 29.91 -8.54
N GLU A 120 -11.12 31.19 -8.71
CA GLU A 120 -12.49 31.68 -8.97
C GLU A 120 -13.53 31.36 -7.87
N PHE A 121 -13.11 31.08 -6.64
CA PHE A 121 -13.99 30.76 -5.51
C PHE A 121 -14.11 31.89 -4.46
N ALA A 122 -13.68 33.11 -4.79
CA ALA A 122 -13.81 34.25 -3.89
C ALA A 122 -15.29 34.56 -3.61
N GLY A 123 -15.65 34.71 -2.34
CA GLY A 123 -17.00 35.08 -1.91
C GLY A 123 -18.02 33.93 -1.88
N VAL A 124 -17.60 32.68 -2.12
CA VAL A 124 -18.46 31.51 -1.90
C VAL A 124 -18.72 31.37 -0.40
N ALA A 125 -19.99 31.28 -0.01
CA ALA A 125 -20.38 31.08 1.38
C ALA A 125 -19.97 29.69 1.87
N ASP A 126 -19.61 29.58 3.15
CA ASP A 126 -19.25 28.33 3.83
C ASP A 126 -18.09 27.56 3.16
N PHE A 127 -17.19 28.29 2.51
CA PHE A 127 -16.04 27.75 1.78
C PHE A 127 -14.73 28.48 2.14
N PRO A 128 -13.61 27.75 2.37
CA PRO A 128 -13.49 26.29 2.47
C PRO A 128 -14.03 25.75 3.80
N SER A 129 -14.22 24.44 3.85
CA SER A 129 -14.60 23.67 5.04
C SER A 129 -13.59 22.52 5.29
N PRO A 130 -13.62 21.85 6.46
CA PRO A 130 -12.79 20.66 6.67
C PRO A 130 -13.02 19.52 5.65
N SER A 131 -14.18 19.49 4.98
CA SER A 131 -14.42 18.51 3.89
C SER A 131 -13.71 18.86 2.58
N ASP A 132 -13.12 20.04 2.48
CA ASP A 132 -12.29 20.44 1.34
C ASP A 132 -10.85 19.95 1.47
N ASP A 133 -10.40 19.55 2.65
CA ASP A 133 -9.08 18.97 2.88
C ASP A 133 -8.97 17.57 2.25
N LEU A 134 -7.76 17.15 1.89
CA LEU A 134 -7.51 15.77 1.52
C LEU A 134 -7.64 14.87 2.76
N LYS A 135 -8.31 13.73 2.60
CA LYS A 135 -8.34 12.69 3.63
C LYS A 135 -6.92 12.17 3.88
N GLU A 136 -6.48 12.20 5.14
CA GLU A 136 -5.25 11.55 5.58
C GLU A 136 -5.50 10.07 5.89
N TYR A 137 -4.52 9.20 5.65
CA TYR A 137 -4.52 7.78 5.99
C TYR A 137 -3.41 7.47 6.98
N ASP A 138 -3.62 6.41 7.79
CA ASP A 138 -2.59 5.97 8.73
C ASP A 138 -1.33 5.53 7.94
N VAL A 139 -0.16 5.94 8.45
CA VAL A 139 1.13 5.47 7.95
C VAL A 139 2.06 5.13 9.11
N VAL A 140 2.72 3.99 9.01
CA VAL A 140 3.67 3.49 10.01
C VAL A 140 4.92 2.98 9.32
N GLY A 141 6.05 2.99 10.02
CA GLY A 141 7.34 2.59 9.48
C GLY A 141 8.01 1.51 10.32
N TRP A 142 8.75 0.61 9.66
CA TRP A 142 9.73 -0.28 10.28
C TRP A 142 10.96 -0.40 9.37
N LYS A 143 12.13 -0.01 9.88
CA LYS A 143 13.41 0.03 9.14
C LYS A 143 13.31 0.61 7.73
N GLY A 144 12.57 1.71 7.58
CA GLY A 144 12.38 2.37 6.29
C GLY A 144 11.29 1.78 5.39
N LEU A 145 10.74 0.60 5.68
CA LEU A 145 9.52 0.12 5.02
C LEU A 145 8.33 0.87 5.60
N LEU A 146 7.53 1.48 4.72
CA LEU A 146 6.32 2.21 5.06
C LEU A 146 5.10 1.36 4.79
N PHE A 147 4.13 1.39 5.70
CA PHE A 147 2.88 0.68 5.59
C PHE A 147 1.71 1.63 5.79
N THR A 148 0.64 1.42 5.03
CA THR A 148 -0.62 2.19 5.13
C THR A 148 -1.83 1.25 5.07
N ARG A 149 -3.05 1.79 5.18
CA ARG A 149 -4.30 1.02 5.11
C ARG A 149 -5.47 1.89 4.67
N PHE A 150 -6.52 1.27 4.13
CA PHE A 150 -7.66 2.01 3.57
C PHE A 150 -8.63 2.56 4.62
N ARG A 151 -8.71 1.88 5.77
CA ARG A 151 -9.56 2.30 6.88
C ARG A 151 -8.73 3.02 7.94
N ASN A 152 -8.99 4.31 8.11
CA ASN A 152 -8.39 5.08 9.20
C ASN A 152 -8.84 4.56 10.54
N SER A 153 -7.93 4.63 11.51
CA SER A 153 -8.25 4.58 12.93
C SER A 153 -9.38 5.57 13.24
N SER A 154 -10.50 5.11 13.78
CA SER A 154 -11.08 5.89 14.88
C SER A 154 -10.23 5.60 16.13
N PRO A 155 -10.24 6.46 17.17
CA PRO A 155 -9.61 6.13 18.46
C PRO A 155 -10.04 4.77 19.02
N GLU A 156 -11.19 4.26 18.60
CA GLU A 156 -11.78 2.96 18.99
C GLU A 156 -11.44 1.80 18.03
N SER A 157 -10.78 2.07 16.90
CA SER A 157 -10.48 1.08 15.84
C SER A 157 -9.07 1.18 15.26
N ALA A 158 -8.15 1.87 15.94
CA ALA A 158 -6.74 1.87 15.58
C ALA A 158 -6.20 0.43 15.61
N SER A 159 -6.00 -0.20 14.45
CA SER A 159 -5.32 -1.51 14.45
C SER A 159 -3.86 -1.29 14.81
N ASP A 160 -3.41 -1.98 15.85
CA ASP A 160 -2.05 -1.95 16.35
C ASP A 160 -1.09 -2.54 15.31
N PHE A 161 -0.04 -1.79 14.96
CA PHE A 161 1.03 -2.27 14.09
C PHE A 161 2.08 -3.10 14.86
N THR A 162 2.07 -3.02 16.20
CA THR A 162 3.06 -3.69 17.07
C THR A 162 3.20 -5.18 16.81
N PRO A 163 2.13 -5.99 16.65
CA PRO A 163 2.30 -7.41 16.38
C PRO A 163 3.04 -7.70 15.07
N ILE A 164 2.80 -6.90 14.03
CA ILE A 164 3.49 -7.02 12.74
C ILE A 164 4.95 -6.58 12.89
N ARG A 165 5.18 -5.45 13.56
CA ARG A 165 6.53 -4.93 13.82
C ARG A 165 7.38 -5.93 14.60
N ASP A 166 6.82 -6.54 15.64
CA ASP A 166 7.55 -7.48 16.50
C ASP A 166 7.92 -8.75 15.73
N GLU A 167 7.04 -9.24 14.85
CA GLU A 167 7.34 -10.37 13.97
C GLU A 167 8.40 -10.02 12.90
N LEU A 168 8.31 -8.83 12.31
CA LEU A 168 9.32 -8.31 11.38
C LEU A 168 10.69 -8.19 12.06
N GLU A 169 10.73 -7.63 13.27
CA GLU A 169 11.96 -7.51 14.05
C GLU A 169 12.53 -8.90 14.41
N HIS A 170 11.69 -9.82 14.84
CA HIS A 170 12.11 -11.18 15.18
C HIS A 170 12.74 -11.92 14.00
N ARG A 171 12.12 -11.86 12.81
CA ARG A 171 12.57 -12.60 11.62
C ARG A 171 13.67 -11.90 10.83
N LEU A 172 13.58 -10.57 10.73
CA LEU A 172 14.32 -9.76 9.78
C LEU A 172 15.08 -8.61 10.45
N GLY A 173 15.03 -8.47 11.78
CA GLY A 173 15.72 -7.40 12.51
C GLY A 173 17.24 -7.42 12.40
N TRP A 174 17.82 -8.55 12.01
CA TRP A 174 19.26 -8.66 11.71
C TRP A 174 19.65 -8.03 10.36
N LEU A 175 18.69 -7.80 9.45
CA LEU A 175 18.92 -7.13 8.17
C LEU A 175 18.97 -5.61 8.35
N GLU A 176 19.90 -4.96 7.65
CA GLU A 176 20.03 -3.49 7.62
C GLU A 176 19.12 -2.88 6.54
N ILE A 177 17.82 -3.18 6.61
CA ILE A 177 16.82 -2.75 5.62
C ILE A 177 16.77 -1.23 5.49
N ASP A 178 16.99 -0.50 6.58
CA ASP A 178 17.02 0.96 6.63
C ASP A 178 18.16 1.58 5.80
N LYS A 179 19.20 0.79 5.48
CA LYS A 179 20.32 1.19 4.63
C LYS A 179 20.12 0.82 3.16
N LEU A 180 19.07 0.05 2.83
CA LEU A 180 18.78 -0.31 1.45
C LEU A 180 18.43 0.95 0.65
N ARG A 181 18.89 0.97 -0.59
CA ARG A 181 18.64 2.05 -1.53
C ARG A 181 17.82 1.50 -2.66
N TYR A 182 16.73 2.19 -2.96
CA TYR A 182 15.93 1.89 -4.15
C TYR A 182 16.79 2.14 -5.39
N ASP A 183 16.89 1.11 -6.23
CA ASP A 183 17.59 1.14 -7.52
C ASP A 183 16.58 0.88 -8.63
N SER A 184 16.13 1.97 -9.26
CA SER A 184 15.14 1.92 -10.34
C SER A 184 15.61 1.11 -11.56
N SER A 185 16.91 0.89 -11.73
CA SER A 185 17.42 0.04 -12.83
C SER A 185 17.12 -1.45 -12.60
N ARG A 186 16.87 -1.84 -11.36
CA ARG A 186 16.56 -3.21 -10.93
C ARG A 186 15.10 -3.42 -10.59
N ASP A 187 14.31 -2.36 -10.55
CA ASP A 187 12.87 -2.44 -10.33
C ASP A 187 12.18 -3.16 -11.50
N ARG A 188 11.22 -4.03 -11.19
CA ARG A 188 10.52 -4.86 -12.17
C ARG A 188 9.06 -4.96 -11.77
N ASP A 189 8.19 -4.63 -12.71
CA ASP A 189 6.74 -4.80 -12.61
C ASP A 189 6.27 -5.83 -13.64
N TYR A 190 5.40 -6.73 -13.21
CA TYR A 190 4.84 -7.80 -14.03
C TYR A 190 3.33 -7.88 -13.82
N THR A 191 2.58 -7.68 -14.91
CA THR A 191 1.15 -8.02 -14.90
C THR A 191 0.99 -9.53 -15.04
N ILE A 192 0.55 -10.18 -13.96
CA ILE A 192 0.28 -11.62 -13.94
C ILE A 192 -1.22 -11.84 -14.07
N ALA A 193 -1.64 -12.56 -15.11
CA ALA A 193 -3.04 -12.90 -15.36
C ALA A 193 -3.52 -14.04 -14.43
N ALA A 194 -3.43 -13.83 -13.12
CA ALA A 194 -3.82 -14.77 -12.08
C ALA A 194 -4.49 -14.05 -10.91
N ASN A 195 -5.21 -14.81 -10.09
CA ASN A 195 -5.69 -14.30 -8.81
C ASN A 195 -4.51 -14.14 -7.84
N TRP A 196 -4.48 -13.04 -7.10
CA TRP A 196 -3.41 -12.76 -6.14
C TRP A 196 -3.29 -13.86 -5.06
N THR A 197 -4.38 -14.52 -4.65
CA THR A 197 -4.30 -15.60 -3.66
C THR A 197 -3.57 -16.82 -4.21
N LEU A 198 -3.70 -17.10 -5.51
CA LEU A 198 -2.95 -18.18 -6.15
C LEU A 198 -1.45 -17.86 -6.22
N TYR A 199 -1.10 -16.59 -6.43
CA TYR A 199 0.30 -16.15 -6.39
C TYR A 199 0.91 -16.30 -5.00
N VAL A 200 0.13 -16.00 -3.95
CA VAL A 200 0.54 -16.25 -2.56
C VAL A 200 0.70 -17.75 -2.29
N ASP A 201 -0.25 -18.58 -2.72
CA ASP A 201 -0.15 -20.05 -2.58
C ASP A 201 1.14 -20.58 -3.21
N ASN A 202 1.50 -20.10 -4.41
CA ASN A 202 2.76 -20.45 -5.09
C ASN A 202 4.01 -19.99 -4.30
N TYR A 203 3.97 -18.83 -3.64
CA TYR A 203 5.14 -18.31 -2.91
C TYR A 203 5.38 -19.04 -1.57
N LEU A 204 4.32 -19.58 -0.95
CA LEU A 204 4.37 -20.19 0.38
C LEU A 204 4.90 -21.64 0.39
N GLU A 205 5.27 -22.19 -0.76
CA GLU A 205 5.82 -23.53 -0.89
C GLU A 205 7.00 -23.58 -1.87
N GLY A 206 7.84 -24.60 -1.74
CA GLY A 206 8.99 -24.84 -2.62
C GLY A 206 8.88 -26.10 -3.47
N PHE A 207 7.75 -26.82 -3.45
CA PHE A 207 7.54 -28.10 -4.14
C PHE A 207 7.72 -27.99 -5.66
N HIS A 208 7.44 -26.82 -6.23
CA HIS A 208 7.64 -26.57 -7.66
C HIS A 208 9.11 -26.28 -8.04
N ILE A 209 9.97 -25.86 -7.10
CA ILE A 209 11.33 -25.37 -7.37
C ILE A 209 12.16 -26.38 -8.19
N PRO A 210 12.26 -27.68 -7.83
CA PRO A 210 13.06 -28.64 -8.59
C PRO A 210 12.59 -28.86 -10.02
N HIS A 211 11.35 -28.50 -10.34
CA HIS A 211 10.72 -28.78 -11.63
C HIS A 211 10.68 -27.58 -12.56
N VAL A 212 10.53 -26.36 -12.01
CA VAL A 212 10.31 -25.16 -12.83
C VAL A 212 11.37 -24.08 -12.66
N HIS A 213 12.23 -24.16 -11.64
CA HIS A 213 13.30 -23.18 -11.38
C HIS A 213 14.68 -23.83 -11.31
N PRO A 214 15.27 -24.26 -12.44
CA PRO A 214 16.56 -24.96 -12.46
C PRO A 214 17.67 -24.16 -11.77
N ASP A 215 17.82 -22.88 -12.11
CA ASP A 215 18.86 -22.01 -11.54
C ASP A 215 18.68 -21.80 -10.03
N LEU A 216 17.44 -21.64 -9.56
CA LEU A 216 17.15 -21.48 -8.13
C LEU A 216 17.42 -22.80 -7.38
N ASN A 217 17.01 -23.92 -7.96
CA ASN A 217 17.21 -25.25 -7.38
C ASN A 217 18.71 -25.57 -7.18
N GLU A 218 19.58 -25.14 -8.10
CA GLU A 218 21.03 -25.29 -7.93
C GLU A 218 21.60 -24.46 -6.77
N SER A 219 20.93 -23.35 -6.42
CA SER A 219 21.39 -22.42 -5.38
C SER A 219 20.83 -22.71 -3.98
N LEU A 220 19.79 -23.54 -3.87
CA LEU A 220 19.12 -23.86 -2.62
C LEU A 220 19.51 -25.26 -2.13
N ASP A 221 19.81 -25.39 -0.84
CA ASP A 221 20.00 -26.69 -0.20
C ASP A 221 18.62 -27.26 0.19
N TYR A 222 17.92 -27.82 -0.80
CA TYR A 222 16.51 -28.18 -0.70
C TYR A 222 16.21 -29.29 0.34
N ASP A 223 17.23 -30.09 0.69
CA ASP A 223 17.12 -31.26 1.57
C ASP A 223 17.51 -30.98 3.04
N SER A 224 17.72 -29.71 3.42
CA SER A 224 18.17 -29.29 4.77
C SER A 224 17.06 -28.87 5.73
#